data_AF-A0A4R4G578-F1
#
_entry.id   AF-A0A4R4G578-F1
#
_cell.length_a   1.000
_cell.length_b   1.000
_cell.length_c   1.000
_cell.angle_alpha   90.00
_cell.angle_beta   90.00
_cell.angle_gamma   90.00
#
_symmetry.space_group_name_H-M   'P 1'
#
loop_
_entity.id
_entity.type
_entity.pdbx_description
1 polymer ?
#
loop_
_entity_poly.entity_id
_entity_poly.type
_entity_poly.pdbx_seq_one_letter_code
_entity_poly.pdbx_strand_id
1 'polypeptide(L)'
;MLSYQLKSAIKELEALIALSEEDIADIKQAKHNTQFERLAIKEEKIKSFENKKAMIDREISKLMTAEPSKALFELLDDEQHQLLDLLKENLAKLREVNQRYAKMVLSVGAFYNTLLERVVPTQMEGYQKVASADASFLEVRA
;
A
#
# COMPACT_ATOMS: atom_id res chain seq x y z
N MET A 1 -13.09 -25.89 2.15
CA MET A 1 -11.89 -25.34 1.48
C MET A 1 -12.00 -23.82 1.38
N LEU A 2 -13.15 -23.28 0.99
CA LEU A 2 -13.40 -21.84 0.88
C LEU A 2 -13.11 -21.06 2.18
N SER A 3 -13.60 -21.53 3.33
CA SER A 3 -13.34 -20.89 4.63
C SER A 3 -11.85 -20.80 4.96
N TYR A 4 -11.06 -21.81 4.57
CA TYR A 4 -9.60 -21.78 4.75
C TYR A 4 -8.95 -20.73 3.85
N GLN A 5 -9.34 -20.65 2.59
CA GLN A 5 -8.81 -19.65 1.66
C GLN A 5 -9.19 -18.22 2.09
N LEU A 6 -10.43 -18.01 2.55
CA LEU A 6 -10.90 -16.73 3.07
C LEU A 6 -10.11 -16.32 4.32
N LYS A 7 -9.99 -17.18 5.33
CA LYS A 7 -9.19 -16.91 6.54
C LYS A 7 -7.73 -16.60 6.20
N SER A 8 -7.15 -17.35 5.27
CA SER A 8 -5.77 -17.15 4.84
C SER A 8 -5.59 -15.81 4.12
N ALA A 9 -6.54 -15.42 3.25
CA ALA A 9 -6.54 -14.13 2.57
C ALA A 9 -6.72 -12.95 3.55
N ILE A 10 -7.62 -13.09 4.52
CA ILE A 10 -7.84 -12.11 5.60
C ILE A 10 -6.53 -11.86 6.36
N LYS A 11 -5.81 -12.92 6.74
CA LYS A 11 -4.54 -12.81 7.47
C LYS A 11 -3.47 -12.06 6.67
N GLU A 12 -3.43 -12.23 5.35
CA GLU A 12 -2.50 -11.48 4.49
C GLU A 12 -2.86 -9.99 4.45
N LEU A 13 -4.16 -9.66 4.37
CA LEU A 13 -4.61 -8.27 4.41
C LEU A 13 -4.28 -7.62 5.75
N GLU A 14 -4.53 -8.30 6.87
CA GLU A 14 -4.18 -7.80 8.20
C GLU A 14 -2.68 -7.52 8.33
N ALA A 15 -1.83 -8.41 7.80
CA ALA A 15 -0.40 -8.21 7.76
C ALA A 15 0.00 -6.99 6.89
N LEU A 16 -0.63 -6.81 5.73
CA LEU A 16 -0.40 -5.65 4.86
C LEU A 16 -0.83 -4.33 5.52
N ILE A 17 -1.96 -4.34 6.23
CA ILE A 17 -2.45 -3.18 7.00
C ILE A 17 -1.46 -2.84 8.11
N ALA A 18 -1.01 -3.84 8.87
CA ALA A 18 -0.05 -3.64 9.95
C ALA A 18 1.27 -3.05 9.46
N LEU A 19 1.84 -3.60 8.38
CA LEU A 19 3.06 -3.08 7.76
C LEU A 19 2.87 -1.64 7.25
N SER A 20 1.70 -1.32 6.69
CA SER A 20 1.41 0.03 6.19
C SER A 20 1.25 1.06 7.32
N GLU A 21 0.65 0.68 8.45
CA GLU A 21 0.58 1.54 9.64
C GLU A 21 1.97 1.71 10.29
N GLU A 22 2.80 0.67 10.29
CA GLU A 22 4.20 0.74 10.75
C GLU A 22 5.01 1.71 9.87
N ASP A 23 4.84 1.64 8.56
CA ASP A 23 5.48 2.58 7.63
C ASP A 23 5.01 4.02 7.87
N ILE A 24 3.72 4.24 8.13
CA ILE A 24 3.17 5.55 8.52
C ILE A 24 3.84 6.06 9.80
N ALA A 25 4.00 5.20 10.81
CA ALA A 25 4.64 5.56 12.08
C ALA A 25 6.12 5.93 11.87
N ASP A 26 6.82 5.19 11.02
CA ASP A 26 8.22 5.42 10.68
C ASP A 26 8.42 6.72 9.90
N ILE A 27 7.53 7.07 8.96
CA ILE A 27 7.57 8.38 8.30
C ILE A 27 7.51 9.50 9.33
N LYS A 28 6.61 9.40 10.32
CA LYS A 28 6.45 10.44 11.36
C LYS A 28 7.70 10.60 12.22
N GLN A 29 8.49 9.54 12.37
CA GLN A 29 9.74 9.53 13.14
C GLN A 29 10.98 9.79 12.27
N ALA A 30 10.82 10.11 10.98
CA ALA A 30 11.90 10.24 10.02
C ALA A 30 12.79 8.98 9.89
N LYS A 31 12.22 7.79 10.13
CA LYS A 31 12.90 6.49 10.02
C LYS A 31 12.63 5.85 8.66
N HIS A 32 13.28 6.33 7.61
CA HIS A 32 12.94 5.94 6.23
C HIS A 32 13.59 4.64 5.73
N ASN A 33 14.68 4.19 6.36
CA ASN A 33 15.47 3.06 5.85
C ASN A 33 14.72 1.71 5.94
N THR A 34 13.95 1.50 7.02
CA THR A 34 13.17 0.27 7.27
C THR A 34 12.07 0.03 6.24
N GLN A 35 11.60 1.09 5.57
CA GLN A 35 10.56 0.98 4.53
C GLN A 35 11.02 0.20 3.30
N PHE A 36 12.31 0.30 2.94
CA PHE A 36 12.85 -0.42 1.78
C PHE A 36 12.88 -1.93 2.03
N GLU A 37 13.21 -2.36 3.25
CA GLU A 37 13.18 -3.78 3.64
C GLU A 37 11.73 -4.31 3.67
N ARG A 38 10.80 -3.54 4.23
CA ARG A 38 9.37 -3.90 4.26
C ARG A 38 8.72 -3.89 2.87
N LEU A 39 9.27 -3.17 1.90
CA LEU A 39 8.73 -3.14 0.53
C LEU A 39 8.71 -4.55 -0.09
N ALA A 40 9.84 -5.27 -0.03
CA ALA A 40 9.94 -6.62 -0.57
C ALA A 40 8.92 -7.57 0.09
N ILE A 41 8.76 -7.47 1.42
CA ILE A 41 7.79 -8.26 2.19
C ILE A 41 6.35 -7.92 1.76
N LYS A 42 6.02 -6.63 1.58
CA LYS A 42 4.70 -6.20 1.12
C LYS A 42 4.40 -6.71 -0.28
N GLU A 43 5.35 -6.65 -1.21
CA GLU A 43 5.18 -7.16 -2.57
C GLU A 43 4.91 -8.67 -2.59
N GLU A 44 5.64 -9.45 -1.79
CA GLU A 44 5.39 -10.89 -1.63
C GLU A 44 3.98 -11.15 -1.10
N LYS A 45 3.56 -10.41 -0.07
CA LYS A 45 2.23 -10.52 0.53
C LYS A 45 1.11 -10.13 -0.43
N ILE A 46 1.30 -9.11 -1.26
CA ILE A 46 0.35 -8.72 -2.30
C ILE A 46 0.18 -9.85 -3.32
N LYS A 47 1.28 -10.39 -3.85
CA LYS A 47 1.23 -11.54 -4.78
C LYS A 47 0.55 -12.76 -4.15
N SER A 48 0.87 -13.03 -2.89
CA SER A 48 0.25 -14.10 -2.10
C SER A 48 -1.25 -13.89 -1.96
N PHE A 49 -1.70 -12.67 -1.69
CA PHE A 49 -3.11 -12.31 -1.61
C PHE A 49 -3.83 -12.44 -2.96
N GLU A 50 -3.25 -11.96 -4.05
CA GLU A 50 -3.81 -12.07 -5.40
C GLU A 50 -4.03 -13.53 -5.82
N ASN A 51 -3.06 -14.40 -5.52
CA ASN A 51 -3.19 -15.83 -5.76
C ASN A 51 -4.35 -16.44 -4.96
N LYS A 52 -4.46 -16.10 -3.66
CA LYS A 52 -5.56 -16.57 -2.81
C LYS A 52 -6.91 -16.06 -3.29
N LYS A 53 -7.00 -14.80 -3.72
CA LYS A 53 -8.21 -14.24 -4.35
C LYS A 53 -8.61 -15.05 -5.58
N ALA A 54 -7.68 -15.36 -6.47
CA ALA A 54 -7.97 -16.18 -7.65
C ALA A 54 -8.45 -17.59 -7.27
N MET A 55 -7.96 -18.17 -6.18
CA MET A 55 -8.45 -19.46 -5.67
C MET A 55 -9.88 -19.34 -5.11
N ILE A 56 -10.17 -18.30 -4.34
CA ILE A 56 -11.53 -17.99 -3.84
C ILE A 56 -12.51 -17.86 -5.00
N ASP A 57 -12.16 -17.07 -6.02
CA ASP A 57 -13.00 -16.84 -7.20
C ASP A 57 -13.30 -18.16 -7.95
N ARG A 58 -12.30 -19.04 -8.08
CA ARG A 58 -12.46 -20.38 -8.68
C ARG A 58 -13.37 -21.28 -7.83
N GLU A 59 -13.22 -21.27 -6.52
CA GLU A 59 -14.06 -22.08 -5.61
C GLU A 59 -15.51 -21.61 -5.63
N ILE A 60 -15.76 -20.29 -5.58
CA ILE A 60 -17.08 -19.70 -5.73
C ILE A 60 -17.70 -20.08 -7.08
N SER A 61 -16.94 -19.97 -8.17
CA SER A 61 -17.42 -20.33 -9.51
C SER A 61 -17.82 -21.82 -9.60
N LYS A 62 -17.05 -22.71 -8.97
CA LYS A 62 -17.39 -24.14 -8.90
C LYS A 62 -18.70 -24.37 -8.13
N LEU A 63 -18.89 -23.70 -7.00
CA LEU A 63 -20.12 -23.81 -6.20
C LEU A 63 -21.34 -23.35 -7.01
N MET A 64 -21.24 -22.20 -7.69
CA MET A 64 -22.31 -21.68 -8.54
C MET A 64 -22.60 -22.56 -9.76
N THR A 65 -21.59 -23.25 -10.30
CA THR A 65 -21.77 -24.16 -11.44
C THR A 65 -22.39 -25.50 -11.03
N ALA A 66 -22.10 -25.97 -9.81
CA ALA A 66 -22.67 -27.20 -9.27
C ALA A 66 -24.17 -27.04 -8.94
N GLU A 67 -24.57 -25.84 -8.49
CA GLU A 67 -25.97 -25.52 -8.18
C GLU A 67 -26.41 -24.21 -8.86
N PRO A 68 -26.68 -24.25 -10.19
CA PRO A 68 -26.96 -23.04 -10.98
C PRO A 68 -28.32 -22.39 -10.67
N SER A 69 -29.18 -23.07 -9.93
CA SER A 69 -30.51 -22.59 -9.53
C SER A 69 -30.53 -21.86 -8.18
N LYS A 70 -29.46 -21.95 -7.37
CA LYS A 70 -29.39 -21.30 -6.07
C LYS A 70 -28.49 -20.07 -6.13
N ALA A 71 -28.87 -19.03 -5.39
CA ALA A 71 -28.04 -17.84 -5.24
C ALA A 71 -26.79 -18.17 -4.42
N LEU A 72 -25.67 -17.48 -4.67
CA LEU A 72 -24.44 -17.65 -3.87
C LEU A 72 -24.70 -17.52 -2.37
N PHE A 73 -25.66 -16.67 -1.97
CA PHE A 73 -26.04 -16.51 -0.58
C PHE A 73 -26.55 -17.80 0.08
N GLU A 74 -27.27 -18.62 -0.67
CA GLU A 74 -27.86 -19.88 -0.20
C GLU A 74 -26.86 -21.05 -0.25
N LEU A 75 -25.72 -20.87 -0.93
CA LEU A 75 -24.67 -21.87 -1.10
C LEU A 75 -23.57 -21.79 -0.03
N LEU A 76 -23.54 -20.68 0.72
CA LEU A 76 -22.54 -20.42 1.74
C LEU A 76 -23.16 -20.57 3.13
N ASP A 77 -22.36 -21.07 4.07
CA ASP A 77 -22.72 -21.11 5.49
C ASP A 77 -22.53 -19.73 6.15
N ASP A 78 -23.07 -19.57 7.36
CA ASP A 78 -22.98 -18.32 8.11
C ASP A 78 -21.53 -17.88 8.38
N GLU A 79 -20.61 -18.84 8.56
CA GLU A 79 -19.19 -18.55 8.77
C GLU A 79 -18.56 -17.95 7.51
N GLN A 80 -18.85 -18.51 6.35
CA GLN A 80 -18.35 -18.04 5.06
C GLN A 80 -18.88 -16.65 4.72
N HIS A 81 -20.14 -16.34 5.07
CA HIS A 81 -20.69 -14.99 4.97
C HIS A 81 -19.93 -14.00 5.84
N GLN A 82 -19.73 -14.33 7.11
CA GLN A 82 -18.96 -13.49 8.04
C GLN A 82 -17.52 -13.26 7.56
N LEU A 83 -16.87 -14.29 7.02
CA LEU A 83 -15.52 -14.18 6.48
C LEU A 83 -15.47 -13.31 5.21
N LEU A 84 -16.47 -13.39 4.34
CA LEU A 84 -16.53 -12.52 3.16
C LEU A 84 -16.73 -11.05 3.53
N ASP A 85 -17.57 -10.77 4.54
CA ASP A 85 -17.76 -9.41 5.01
C ASP A 85 -16.51 -8.86 5.69
N LEU A 86 -15.86 -9.65 6.54
CA LEU A 86 -14.56 -9.29 7.13
C LEU A 86 -13.48 -9.04 6.07
N LEU A 87 -13.47 -9.84 4.99
CA LEU A 87 -12.56 -9.62 3.87
C LEU A 87 -12.80 -8.26 3.19
N LYS A 88 -14.07 -7.88 2.96
CA LYS A 88 -14.43 -6.57 2.38
C LYS A 88 -14.02 -5.42 3.30
N GLU A 89 -14.28 -5.54 4.59
CA GLU A 89 -13.90 -4.53 5.59
C GLU A 89 -12.38 -4.33 5.62
N ASN A 90 -11.61 -5.42 5.65
CA ASN A 90 -10.15 -5.35 5.63
C ASN A 90 -9.60 -4.76 4.31
N LEU A 91 -10.22 -5.04 3.16
CA LEU A 91 -9.86 -4.38 1.90
C LEU A 91 -10.11 -2.87 1.93
N ALA A 92 -11.25 -2.45 2.47
CA ALA A 92 -11.58 -1.04 2.63
C ALA A 92 -10.57 -0.34 3.56
N LYS A 93 -10.23 -0.98 4.68
CA LYS A 93 -9.22 -0.49 5.63
C LYS A 93 -7.83 -0.40 5.00
N LEU A 94 -7.40 -1.42 4.27
CA LEU A 94 -6.11 -1.40 3.57
C LEU A 94 -6.03 -0.24 2.57
N ARG A 95 -7.11 0.00 1.81
CA ARG A 95 -7.20 1.14 0.89
C ARG A 95 -7.04 2.48 1.62
N GLU A 96 -7.74 2.66 2.74
CA GLU A 96 -7.68 3.88 3.54
C GLU A 96 -6.26 4.13 4.09
N VAL A 97 -5.67 3.12 4.72
CA VAL A 97 -4.32 3.19 5.30
C VAL A 97 -3.29 3.47 4.21
N ASN A 98 -3.36 2.77 3.08
CA ASN A 98 -2.44 3.00 1.96
C ASN A 98 -2.59 4.41 1.37
N GLN A 99 -3.82 4.94 1.30
CA GLN A 99 -4.04 6.32 0.85
C GLN A 99 -3.42 7.34 1.81
N ARG A 100 -3.52 7.11 3.12
CA ARG A 100 -2.87 7.94 4.15
C ARG A 100 -1.34 7.88 4.02
N TYR A 101 -0.78 6.67 3.87
CA TYR A 101 0.64 6.46 3.64
C TYR A 101 1.14 7.21 2.40
N ALA A 102 0.47 7.04 1.26
CA ALA A 102 0.84 7.70 0.00
C ALA A 102 0.87 9.23 0.11
N LYS A 103 -0.13 9.83 0.76
CA LYS A 103 -0.14 11.28 1.01
C LYS A 103 1.10 11.73 1.80
N MET A 104 1.47 10.98 2.84
CA MET A 104 2.63 11.30 3.66
C MET A 104 3.95 11.18 2.87
N VAL A 105 4.12 10.10 2.10
CA VAL A 105 5.30 9.93 1.22
C VAL A 105 5.44 11.11 0.25
N LEU A 106 4.34 11.52 -0.38
CA LEU A 106 4.33 12.66 -1.31
C LEU A 106 4.70 13.97 -0.61
N SER A 107 4.14 14.22 0.59
CA SER A 107 4.47 15.42 1.37
C SER A 107 5.94 15.46 1.77
N VAL A 108 6.52 14.33 2.20
CA VAL A 108 7.95 14.24 2.56
C VAL A 108 8.84 14.42 1.34
N GLY A 109 8.50 13.79 0.20
CA GLY A 109 9.23 13.98 -1.05
C GLY A 109 9.21 15.43 -1.54
N ALA A 110 8.04 16.08 -1.47
CA ALA A 110 7.90 17.50 -1.82
C ALA A 110 8.74 18.39 -0.89
N PHE A 111 8.73 18.12 0.42
CA PHE A 111 9.53 18.86 1.39
C PHE A 111 11.03 18.77 1.09
N TYR A 112 11.56 17.57 0.86
CA TYR A 112 12.97 17.39 0.51
C TYR A 112 13.34 18.05 -0.82
N ASN A 113 12.46 17.97 -1.83
CA ASN A 113 12.68 18.65 -3.11
C ASN A 113 12.75 20.17 -2.94
N THR A 114 11.82 20.77 -2.17
CA THR A 114 11.85 22.21 -1.89
C THR A 114 13.08 22.62 -1.09
N LEU A 115 13.55 21.78 -0.15
CA LEU A 115 14.81 22.03 0.55
C LEU A 115 16.01 22.01 -0.42
N LEU A 116 16.07 21.01 -1.30
CA LEU A 116 17.13 20.90 -2.32
C LEU A 116 17.13 22.11 -3.26
N GLU A 117 15.97 22.54 -3.73
CA GLU A 117 15.83 23.74 -4.58
C GLU A 117 16.31 25.02 -3.87
N ARG A 118 16.17 25.12 -2.54
CA ARG A 118 16.67 26.27 -1.78
C ARG A 118 18.18 26.20 -1.51
N VAL A 119 18.73 24.99 -1.33
CA VAL A 119 20.16 24.79 -1.06
C VAL A 119 20.98 24.90 -2.34
N VAL A 120 20.50 24.32 -3.44
CA VAL A 120 21.10 24.44 -4.77
C VAL A 120 20.04 25.01 -5.70
N PRO A 121 19.82 26.34 -5.69
CA PRO A 121 18.91 26.97 -6.62
C PRO A 121 19.41 26.68 -8.04
N THR A 122 18.65 25.90 -8.80
CA THR A 122 18.90 25.69 -10.22
C THR A 122 18.10 26.71 -11.01
N GLN A 123 18.77 27.57 -11.78
CA GLN A 123 18.10 28.46 -12.72
C GLN A 123 18.05 27.80 -14.09
N MET A 124 16.97 28.05 -14.84
CA MET A 124 16.89 27.67 -16.24
C MET A 124 17.62 28.74 -17.06
N GLU A 125 18.80 28.42 -17.58
CA GLU A 125 19.42 29.21 -18.66
C GLU A 125 19.01 28.58 -20.00
N GLY A 126 17.92 29.07 -20.58
CA GLY A 126 17.33 28.47 -21.79
C GLY A 126 16.72 27.08 -21.52
N TYR A 127 17.09 26.08 -22.32
CA TYR A 127 16.63 24.67 -22.16
C TYR A 127 17.54 23.82 -21.26
N GLN A 128 18.62 24.37 -20.73
CA GLN A 128 19.52 23.67 -19.82
C GLN A 128 19.23 24.09 -18.38
N LYS A 129 19.02 23.09 -17.50
CA LYS A 129 19.04 23.31 -16.06
C LYS A 129 20.50 23.49 -15.64
N VAL A 130 20.87 24.70 -15.24
CA VAL A 130 22.20 25.01 -14.72
C VAL A 130 22.06 25.34 -13.23
N ALA A 131 22.97 24.82 -12.39
CA ALA A 131 23.01 25.23 -10.99
C ALA A 131 23.37 26.72 -10.94
N SER A 132 22.53 27.55 -10.32
CA SER A 132 22.83 28.98 -10.19
C SER A 132 23.95 29.16 -9.16
N ALA A 133 24.88 30.07 -9.45
CA ALA A 133 26.09 30.29 -8.66
C ALA A 133 25.81 30.80 -7.24
N ASP A 134 24.65 31.41 -7.01
CA ASP A 134 24.28 32.01 -5.73
C ASP A 134 23.55 31.00 -4.84
N ALA A 135 24.27 29.97 -4.40
CA ALA A 135 23.82 29.20 -3.25
C ALA A 135 23.86 30.12 -2.02
N SER A 136 22.69 30.56 -1.55
CA SER A 136 22.52 31.46 -0.39
C SER A 136 23.26 31.03 0.90
N PHE A 137 23.74 29.79 0.96
CA PHE A 137 24.50 29.23 2.08
C PHE A 137 26.03 29.25 1.90
N LEU A 138 26.54 29.51 0.69
CA LEU A 138 27.98 29.56 0.38
C LEU A 138 28.57 30.97 0.41
N GLU A 139 27.83 31.97 0.88
CA GLU A 139 28.43 33.25 1.27
C GLU A 139 29.24 33.06 2.56
N VAL A 140 30.53 32.72 2.40
CA VAL A 140 31.52 32.89 3.45
C VAL A 140 31.55 34.37 3.81
N ARG A 141 31.04 34.72 4.99
CA ARG A 141 31.28 36.04 5.58
C ARG A 141 32.80 36.20 5.78
N ALA A 142 33.43 36.97 4.91
CA ALA A 142 34.77 37.53 5.10
C ALA A 142 34.65 38.91 5.74
#